data_AF-A0A7X6TR64-F1
#
_entry.id   AF-A0A7X6TR64-F1
#
_cell.length_a   1.000
_cell.length_b   1.000
_cell.length_c   1.000
_cell.angle_alpha   90.00
_cell.angle_beta   90.00
_cell.angle_gamma   90.00
#
_symmetry.space_group_name_H-M   'P 1'
#
loop_
_entity.id
_entity.type
_entity.pdbx_description
1 polymer ?
#
loop_
_entity_poly.entity_id
_entity_poly.type
_entity_poly.pdbx_seq_one_letter_code
_entity_poly.pdbx_strand_id
1 'polypeptide(L)'
;KYNLNIGVIEKNFDVAEDVALFNSTVILDGKDIEDERTFELIKINLEKLDRLSDELDLFYEKVPSLTLYPTKEEARRIYNRAKDRNISGISMLTGKEANKINHHINEDEEAVVYSINTGVISPYDYATTMAEIAYDNGVSFRLEEQVTDILPLPRGGMKVTTNKNKYTARVVLRTTFGEKFSIKKDLDSISPNHIMENMLIEKDFSREIKHILKTYKPNGEEITLLPTSTNKLLASLKTNVSKEFTQMKKEVENIIGPFPPERVDIINEHRYWSEPITIDTEYAKNGYIHIQAKNFAVDNVLSALTEDAVELVLDHFKAKPNNDFEGKRRQFYRFREMSDEERNEIIEINPKYGKMVCLCSNVSEGEIIDSIRRPMGARTVEGVRRRTGTVFGRCQGSYCLTKIVGILARELHQSPLQVMNDKKNSQVISARIKEFDSI
;
A
#
# COMPACT_ATOMS: atom_id res chain seq x y z
N LYS A 1 1.91 2.72 -22.95
CA LYS A 1 0.78 3.69 -22.93
C LYS A 1 0.17 3.83 -24.32
N TYR A 2 -1.15 4.06 -24.41
CA TYR A 2 -1.91 4.24 -25.65
C TYR A 2 -2.45 5.68 -25.79
N ASN A 3 -2.83 6.10 -26.99
CA ASN A 3 -3.43 7.42 -27.26
C ASN A 3 -4.91 7.52 -26.83
N LEU A 4 -5.17 7.32 -25.53
CA LEU A 4 -6.49 7.38 -24.92
C LEU A 4 -6.65 8.67 -24.09
N ASN A 5 -7.85 9.23 -24.08
CA ASN A 5 -8.23 10.27 -23.13
C ASN A 5 -8.78 9.59 -21.87
N ILE A 6 -8.06 9.69 -20.76
CA ILE A 6 -8.34 8.97 -19.52
C ILE A 6 -8.63 9.97 -18.41
N GLY A 7 -9.70 9.73 -17.66
CA GLY A 7 -10.03 10.43 -16.44
C GLY A 7 -10.16 9.46 -15.26
N VAL A 8 -9.66 9.85 -14.10
CA VAL A 8 -9.80 9.12 -12.83
C VAL A 8 -10.64 9.95 -11.87
N ILE A 9 -11.65 9.33 -11.26
CA ILE A 9 -12.53 9.96 -10.27
C ILE A 9 -12.27 9.28 -8.92
N GLU A 10 -11.86 10.05 -7.93
CA GLU A 10 -11.50 9.60 -6.58
C GLU A 10 -12.27 10.44 -5.56
N LYS A 11 -12.94 9.78 -4.61
CA LYS A 11 -13.77 10.44 -3.59
C LYS A 11 -12.94 11.13 -2.51
N ASN A 12 -11.70 10.69 -2.32
CA ASN A 12 -10.79 11.10 -1.27
C ASN A 12 -9.88 12.27 -1.71
N PHE A 13 -9.10 12.83 -0.77
CA PHE A 13 -8.20 13.96 -1.05
C PHE A 13 -6.92 13.56 -1.79
N ASP A 14 -6.64 12.25 -1.79
CA ASP A 14 -5.44 11.67 -2.36
C ASP A 14 -5.75 10.26 -2.90
N VAL A 15 -4.90 9.76 -3.77
CA VAL A 15 -4.95 8.37 -4.22
C VAL A 15 -4.45 7.45 -3.09
N ALA A 16 -4.99 6.24 -3.02
CA ALA A 16 -4.57 5.21 -2.07
C ALA A 16 -4.71 5.59 -0.58
N GLU A 17 -5.61 6.52 -0.24
CA GLU A 17 -5.90 6.89 1.16
C GLU A 17 -6.42 5.70 1.99
N ASP A 18 -7.13 4.75 1.35
CA ASP A 18 -7.67 3.54 1.97
C ASP A 18 -6.59 2.47 2.28
N VAL A 19 -5.36 2.63 1.78
CA VAL A 19 -4.23 1.71 2.07
C VAL A 19 -3.77 1.91 3.51
N ALA A 20 -3.40 0.83 4.20
CA ALA A 20 -2.90 0.91 5.57
C ALA A 20 -1.65 1.81 5.72
N LEU A 21 -1.62 2.56 6.82
CA LEU A 21 -0.56 3.53 7.18
C LEU A 21 0.86 2.94 7.23
N PHE A 22 1.00 1.64 7.50
CA PHE A 22 2.29 0.97 7.67
C PHE A 22 3.13 0.90 6.40
N ASN A 23 2.48 1.12 5.26
CA ASN A 23 3.11 1.24 3.96
C ASN A 23 4.06 0.09 3.61
N SER A 24 3.69 -1.12 4.01
CA SER A 24 4.43 -2.36 3.74
C SER A 24 3.45 -3.53 3.74
N THR A 25 3.53 -4.36 2.72
CA THR A 25 2.77 -5.61 2.58
C THR A 25 3.69 -6.71 2.06
N VAL A 26 3.29 -7.96 2.28
CA VAL A 26 4.05 -9.12 1.82
C VAL A 26 3.80 -9.36 0.33
N ILE A 27 4.89 -9.50 -0.41
CA ILE A 27 4.93 -10.14 -1.72
C ILE A 27 5.05 -11.65 -1.52
N LEU A 28 4.02 -12.37 -1.96
CA LEU A 28 3.80 -13.80 -1.82
C LEU A 28 4.42 -14.54 -3.00
N ASP A 29 4.89 -15.75 -2.74
CA ASP A 29 5.38 -16.70 -3.74
C ASP A 29 4.28 -17.64 -4.29
N GLY A 30 3.07 -17.53 -3.76
CA GLY A 30 1.91 -18.32 -4.18
C GLY A 30 1.81 -19.73 -3.58
N LYS A 31 2.76 -20.16 -2.73
CA LYS A 31 2.74 -21.54 -2.16
C LYS A 31 1.48 -21.82 -1.32
N ASP A 32 1.02 -20.81 -0.58
CA ASP A 32 -0.12 -20.88 0.33
C ASP A 32 -1.46 -20.57 -0.36
N ILE A 33 -1.45 -20.21 -1.64
CA ILE A 33 -2.65 -19.78 -2.37
C ILE A 33 -3.40 -21.00 -2.91
N GLU A 34 -4.66 -21.16 -2.48
CA GLU A 34 -5.48 -22.30 -2.89
C GLU A 34 -6.12 -22.11 -4.27
N ASP A 35 -6.54 -20.87 -4.60
CA ASP A 35 -7.12 -20.56 -5.89
C ASP A 35 -6.05 -20.52 -7.00
N GLU A 36 -6.19 -21.38 -8.00
CA GLU A 36 -5.19 -21.54 -9.06
C GLU A 36 -5.07 -20.29 -9.93
N ARG A 37 -6.18 -19.57 -10.18
CA ARG A 37 -6.14 -18.34 -10.96
C ARG A 37 -5.34 -17.24 -10.25
N THR A 38 -5.56 -17.07 -8.96
CA THR A 38 -4.81 -16.13 -8.12
C THR A 38 -3.34 -16.51 -8.08
N PHE A 39 -2.99 -17.80 -7.98
CA PHE A 39 -1.61 -18.26 -8.07
C PHE A 39 -0.94 -17.86 -9.40
N GLU A 40 -1.59 -18.10 -10.53
CA GLU A 40 -1.04 -17.73 -11.85
C GLU A 40 -0.84 -16.21 -11.98
N LEU A 41 -1.77 -15.39 -11.46
CA LEU A 41 -1.60 -13.94 -11.44
C LEU A 41 -0.41 -13.50 -10.58
N ILE A 42 -0.19 -14.14 -9.43
CA ILE A 42 0.95 -13.86 -8.55
C ILE A 42 2.26 -14.21 -9.25
N LYS A 43 2.31 -15.36 -9.92
CA LYS A 43 3.50 -15.79 -10.68
C LYS A 43 3.88 -14.77 -11.75
N ILE A 44 2.91 -14.34 -12.57
CA ILE A 44 3.14 -13.32 -13.61
C ILE A 44 3.61 -12.00 -12.99
N ASN A 45 3.02 -11.60 -11.85
CA ASN A 45 3.39 -10.37 -11.16
C ASN A 45 4.84 -10.43 -10.65
N LEU A 46 5.26 -11.55 -10.03
CA LEU A 46 6.63 -11.75 -9.53
C LEU A 46 7.69 -11.65 -10.63
N GLU A 47 7.42 -12.24 -11.81
CA GLU A 47 8.33 -12.19 -12.97
C GLU A 47 8.61 -10.75 -13.45
N LYS A 48 7.70 -9.81 -13.16
CA LYS A 48 7.77 -8.41 -13.59
C LYS A 48 8.19 -7.46 -12.49
N LEU A 49 7.95 -7.83 -11.23
CA LEU A 49 8.04 -6.90 -10.12
C LEU A 49 9.46 -6.33 -9.93
N ASP A 50 10.49 -7.16 -10.10
CA ASP A 50 11.89 -6.71 -10.04
C ASP A 50 12.14 -5.57 -11.04
N ARG A 51 11.81 -5.82 -12.31
CA ARG A 51 11.98 -4.84 -13.39
C ARG A 51 11.14 -3.58 -13.17
N LEU A 52 9.88 -3.74 -12.76
CA LEU A 52 8.98 -2.62 -12.48
C LEU A 52 9.51 -1.78 -11.31
N SER A 53 10.07 -2.41 -10.27
CA SER A 53 10.62 -1.69 -9.14
C SER A 53 11.81 -0.82 -9.52
N ASP A 54 12.70 -1.33 -10.38
CA ASP A 54 13.86 -0.59 -10.89
C ASP A 54 13.43 0.54 -11.85
N GLU A 55 12.50 0.26 -12.77
CA GLU A 55 12.05 1.25 -13.76
C GLU A 55 11.28 2.41 -13.13
N LEU A 56 10.52 2.14 -12.06
CA LEU A 56 9.61 3.09 -11.43
C LEU A 56 10.16 3.68 -10.12
N ASP A 57 11.34 3.25 -9.65
CA ASP A 57 11.94 3.63 -8.37
C ASP A 57 10.98 3.37 -7.19
N LEU A 58 10.46 2.14 -7.13
CA LEU A 58 9.52 1.70 -6.09
C LEU A 58 10.25 1.02 -4.95
N PHE A 59 9.79 1.24 -3.71
CA PHE A 59 10.23 0.37 -2.62
C PHE A 59 9.68 -1.06 -2.80
N TYR A 60 10.57 -1.95 -3.21
CA TYR A 60 10.38 -3.39 -3.19
C TYR A 60 11.70 -4.06 -2.81
N GLU A 61 11.66 -4.93 -1.81
CA GLU A 61 12.81 -5.66 -1.32
C GLU A 61 12.50 -7.16 -1.34
N LYS A 62 13.42 -7.97 -1.89
CA LYS A 62 13.34 -9.43 -1.76
C LYS A 62 13.73 -9.83 -0.34
N VAL A 63 12.78 -10.41 0.37
CA VAL A 63 12.92 -10.80 1.77
C VAL A 63 12.44 -12.24 1.90
N PRO A 64 13.36 -13.22 2.06
CA PRO A 64 12.97 -14.61 2.21
C PRO A 64 12.06 -14.83 3.42
N SER A 65 11.16 -15.80 3.31
CA SER A 65 10.21 -16.15 4.36
C SER A 65 10.54 -17.48 5.02
N LEU A 66 10.32 -17.54 6.34
CA LEU A 66 10.24 -18.77 7.13
C LEU A 66 8.79 -18.89 7.60
N THR A 67 8.08 -19.92 7.14
CA THR A 67 6.69 -20.17 7.48
C THR A 67 6.56 -21.42 8.35
N LEU A 68 6.02 -21.26 9.56
CA LEU A 68 5.73 -22.32 10.52
C LEU A 68 4.27 -22.75 10.34
N TYR A 69 4.05 -24.04 10.11
CA TYR A 69 2.72 -24.63 9.99
C TYR A 69 2.35 -25.40 11.26
N PRO A 70 1.04 -25.53 11.57
CA PRO A 70 0.55 -26.28 12.72
C PRO A 70 1.06 -27.72 12.80
N THR A 71 1.27 -28.36 11.64
CA THR A 71 1.70 -29.76 11.56
C THR A 71 2.71 -29.98 10.44
N LYS A 72 3.55 -31.00 10.61
CA LYS A 72 4.50 -31.45 9.59
C LYS A 72 3.82 -31.95 8.31
N GLU A 73 2.63 -32.54 8.44
CA GLU A 73 1.82 -32.98 7.30
C GLU A 73 1.34 -31.80 6.46
N GLU A 74 0.89 -30.73 7.11
CA GLU A 74 0.49 -29.51 6.44
C GLU A 74 1.68 -28.82 5.75
N ALA A 75 2.81 -28.68 6.44
CA ALA A 75 4.04 -28.17 5.84
C ALA A 75 4.46 -28.98 4.60
N ARG A 76 4.39 -30.32 4.69
CA ARG A 76 4.69 -31.22 3.57
C ARG A 76 3.70 -31.06 2.42
N ARG A 77 2.41 -30.89 2.71
CA ARG A 77 1.37 -30.63 1.69
C ARG A 77 1.66 -29.35 0.92
N ILE A 78 1.97 -28.25 1.62
CA ILE A 78 2.30 -26.97 0.99
C ILE A 78 3.60 -27.06 0.19
N TYR A 79 4.63 -27.71 0.74
CA TYR A 79 5.88 -27.95 0.03
C TYR A 79 5.68 -28.74 -1.27
N ASN A 80 4.90 -29.83 -1.24
CA ASN A 80 4.60 -30.63 -2.42
C ASN A 80 3.80 -29.83 -3.46
N ARG A 81 2.78 -29.08 -3.03
CA ARG A 81 2.03 -28.16 -3.92
C ARG A 81 2.98 -27.17 -4.61
N ALA A 82 3.94 -26.60 -3.88
CA ALA A 82 4.92 -25.70 -4.45
C ALA A 82 5.84 -26.39 -5.49
N LYS A 83 6.20 -27.66 -5.27
CA LYS A 83 6.93 -28.47 -6.25
C LYS A 83 6.10 -28.76 -7.49
N ASP A 84 4.84 -29.13 -7.33
CA ASP A 84 3.93 -29.39 -8.45
C ASP A 84 3.71 -28.13 -9.30
N ARG A 85 3.71 -26.96 -8.65
CA ARG A 85 3.66 -25.63 -9.28
C ARG A 85 5.00 -25.13 -9.84
N ASN A 86 6.07 -25.91 -9.74
CA ASN A 86 7.43 -25.56 -10.17
C ASN A 86 8.01 -24.28 -9.50
N ILE A 87 7.63 -24.01 -8.24
CA ILE A 87 8.22 -22.93 -7.46
C ILE A 87 9.65 -23.34 -7.02
N SER A 88 10.66 -22.72 -7.64
CA SER A 88 12.08 -22.92 -7.28
C SER A 88 12.44 -22.24 -5.95
N GLY A 89 13.58 -22.60 -5.34
CA GLY A 89 14.06 -21.88 -4.15
C GLY A 89 13.23 -22.08 -2.87
N ILE A 90 12.37 -23.11 -2.84
CA ILE A 90 11.60 -23.52 -1.67
C ILE A 90 12.19 -24.80 -1.04
N SER A 91 12.30 -24.81 0.29
CA SER A 91 12.87 -25.92 1.06
C SER A 91 12.05 -26.19 2.32
N MET A 92 11.90 -27.45 2.69
CA MET A 92 11.41 -27.84 4.02
C MET A 92 12.62 -27.95 4.94
N LEU A 93 12.58 -27.26 6.08
CA LEU A 93 13.70 -27.19 7.02
C LEU A 93 13.35 -27.87 8.34
N THR A 94 14.35 -28.44 8.99
CA THR A 94 14.27 -28.75 10.43
C THR A 94 14.39 -27.46 11.25
N GLY A 95 13.89 -27.45 12.49
CA GLY A 95 14.00 -26.31 13.39
C GLY A 95 15.45 -25.85 13.59
N LYS A 96 16.40 -26.79 13.68
CA LYS A 96 17.84 -26.48 13.74
C LYS A 96 18.38 -25.78 12.49
N GLU A 97 17.94 -26.17 11.30
CA GLU A 97 18.33 -25.50 10.05
C GLU A 97 17.68 -24.11 9.95
N ALA A 98 16.41 -23.99 10.32
CA ALA A 98 15.69 -22.73 10.34
C ALA A 98 16.28 -21.75 11.36
N ASN A 99 16.64 -22.21 12.56
CA ASN A 99 17.25 -21.40 13.61
C ASN A 99 18.60 -20.80 13.16
N LYS A 100 19.42 -21.56 12.41
CA LYS A 100 20.67 -21.06 11.81
C LYS A 100 20.45 -19.90 10.85
N ILE A 101 19.30 -19.87 10.16
CA ILE A 101 18.91 -18.77 9.25
C ILE A 101 18.31 -17.61 10.05
N ASN A 102 17.45 -17.91 11.02
CA ASN A 102 16.83 -16.91 11.88
C ASN A 102 16.65 -17.45 13.31
N HIS A 103 17.38 -16.85 14.26
CA HIS A 103 17.44 -17.28 15.66
C HIS A 103 16.11 -17.18 16.43
N HIS A 104 15.09 -16.52 15.86
CA HIS A 104 13.74 -16.47 16.43
C HIS A 104 12.92 -17.74 16.19
N ILE A 105 13.40 -18.67 15.34
CA ILE A 105 12.76 -19.98 15.15
C ILE A 105 13.32 -20.97 16.18
N ASN A 106 12.45 -21.66 16.91
CA ASN A 106 12.87 -22.67 17.89
C ASN A 106 13.50 -23.90 17.18
N GLU A 107 14.57 -24.46 17.75
CA GLU A 107 15.27 -25.62 17.20
C GLU A 107 14.40 -26.90 17.15
N ASP A 108 13.38 -26.96 18.01
CA ASP A 108 12.44 -28.10 18.11
C ASP A 108 11.29 -28.02 17.10
N GLU A 109 11.20 -26.95 16.29
CA GLU A 109 10.16 -26.84 15.25
C GLU A 109 10.33 -27.90 14.16
N GLU A 110 9.24 -28.57 13.79
CA GLU A 110 9.28 -29.66 12.81
C GLU A 110 8.56 -29.34 11.48
N ALA A 111 7.91 -28.18 11.39
CA ALA A 111 6.98 -27.84 10.32
C ALA A 111 7.32 -26.49 9.67
N VAL A 112 8.60 -26.31 9.29
CA VAL A 112 9.09 -25.06 8.70
C VAL A 112 9.28 -25.19 7.19
N VAL A 113 8.70 -24.26 6.43
CA VAL A 113 8.98 -24.08 4.99
C VAL A 113 9.68 -22.75 4.78
N TYR A 114 10.83 -22.81 4.12
CA TYR A 114 11.63 -21.66 3.72
C TYR A 114 11.43 -21.36 2.24
N SER A 115 11.30 -20.08 1.89
CA SER A 115 11.19 -19.61 0.51
C SER A 115 12.00 -18.34 0.29
N ILE A 116 12.79 -18.31 -0.79
CA ILE A 116 13.57 -17.13 -1.20
C ILE A 116 12.77 -16.13 -2.06
N ASN A 117 11.57 -16.50 -2.52
CA ASN A 117 10.84 -15.75 -3.54
C ASN A 117 9.86 -14.71 -2.99
N THR A 118 9.78 -14.57 -1.67
CA THR A 118 8.93 -13.57 -1.03
C THR A 118 9.62 -12.22 -0.95
N GLY A 119 8.85 -11.17 -0.69
CA GLY A 119 9.37 -9.82 -0.55
C GLY A 119 8.46 -8.90 0.23
N VAL A 120 8.85 -7.64 0.31
CA VAL A 120 8.07 -6.57 0.91
C VAL A 120 7.94 -5.45 -0.10
N ILE A 121 6.73 -4.95 -0.31
CA ILE A 121 6.45 -3.79 -1.16
C ILE A 121 5.71 -2.73 -0.37
N SER A 122 5.84 -1.48 -0.78
CA SER A 122 5.06 -0.34 -0.32
C SER A 122 3.86 -0.08 -1.24
N PRO A 123 2.61 -0.47 -0.88
CA PRO A 123 1.47 -0.32 -1.79
C PRO A 123 1.11 1.15 -2.06
N TYR A 124 1.33 2.02 -1.08
CA TYR A 124 1.08 3.45 -1.25
C TYR A 124 2.12 4.09 -2.17
N ASP A 125 3.39 3.73 -2.07
CA ASP A 125 4.43 4.22 -2.99
C ASP A 125 4.17 3.71 -4.42
N TYR A 126 3.75 2.45 -4.57
CA TYR A 126 3.28 1.90 -5.84
C TYR A 126 2.15 2.74 -6.44
N ALA A 127 1.05 2.92 -5.69
CA ALA A 127 -0.13 3.62 -6.18
C ALA A 127 0.14 5.11 -6.50
N THR A 128 0.89 5.81 -5.63
CA THR A 128 1.22 7.22 -5.87
C THR A 128 2.18 7.40 -7.04
N THR A 129 3.15 6.52 -7.21
CA THR A 129 4.06 6.53 -8.37
C THR A 129 3.31 6.31 -9.67
N MET A 130 2.40 5.33 -9.71
CA MET A 130 1.55 5.10 -10.87
C MET A 130 0.64 6.31 -11.18
N ALA A 131 0.11 6.98 -10.16
CA ALA A 131 -0.71 8.17 -10.33
C ALA A 131 0.10 9.39 -10.81
N GLU A 132 1.31 9.59 -10.28
CA GLU A 132 2.27 10.62 -10.71
C GLU A 132 2.60 10.45 -12.19
N ILE A 133 3.00 9.24 -12.59
CA ILE A 133 3.30 8.92 -13.99
C ILE A 133 2.08 9.13 -14.87
N ALA A 134 0.90 8.67 -14.44
CA ALA A 134 -0.34 8.88 -15.19
C ALA A 134 -0.65 10.38 -15.38
N TYR A 135 -0.48 11.19 -14.34
CA TYR A 135 -0.71 12.63 -14.38
C TYR A 135 0.23 13.33 -15.37
N ASP A 136 1.53 13.07 -15.30
CA ASP A 136 2.52 13.65 -16.22
C ASP A 136 2.26 13.24 -17.67
N ASN A 137 1.56 12.12 -17.83
CA ASN A 137 1.11 11.58 -19.11
C ASN A 137 -0.27 12.06 -19.57
N GLY A 138 -0.86 13.07 -18.90
CA GLY A 138 -2.09 13.74 -19.31
C GLY A 138 -3.38 13.08 -18.83
N VAL A 139 -3.31 12.12 -17.89
CA VAL A 139 -4.52 11.61 -17.24
C VAL A 139 -5.13 12.70 -16.36
N SER A 140 -6.44 12.91 -16.51
CA SER A 140 -7.18 13.92 -15.74
C SER A 140 -7.70 13.34 -14.43
N PHE A 141 -7.21 13.82 -13.30
CA PHE A 141 -7.69 13.39 -11.98
C PHE A 141 -8.77 14.34 -11.43
N ARG A 142 -9.84 13.75 -10.87
CA ARG A 142 -10.93 14.43 -10.17
C ARG A 142 -10.99 13.90 -8.74
N LEU A 143 -10.22 14.52 -7.85
CA LEU A 143 -10.20 14.21 -6.43
C LEU A 143 -11.41 14.83 -5.71
N GLU A 144 -11.70 14.34 -4.52
CA GLU A 144 -12.85 14.73 -3.69
C GLU A 144 -14.20 14.59 -4.42
N GLU A 145 -14.29 13.72 -5.42
CA GLU A 145 -15.46 13.55 -6.28
C GLU A 145 -15.92 12.10 -6.23
N GLN A 146 -17.16 11.87 -5.78
CA GLN A 146 -17.70 10.54 -5.60
C GLN A 146 -18.68 10.22 -6.72
N VAL A 147 -18.45 9.10 -7.42
CA VAL A 147 -19.43 8.55 -8.36
C VAL A 147 -20.67 8.10 -7.58
N THR A 148 -21.82 8.59 -7.99
CA THR A 148 -23.12 8.27 -7.39
C THR A 148 -23.98 7.37 -8.26
N ASP A 149 -23.75 7.39 -9.59
CA ASP A 149 -24.46 6.50 -10.51
C ASP A 149 -23.73 6.28 -11.83
N ILE A 150 -23.95 5.13 -12.45
CA ILE A 150 -23.44 4.76 -13.79
C ILE A 150 -24.58 4.16 -14.59
N LEU A 151 -24.78 4.65 -15.82
CA LEU A 151 -25.83 4.23 -16.73
C LEU A 151 -25.32 4.09 -18.17
N PRO A 152 -25.78 3.09 -18.94
CA PRO A 152 -25.48 3.00 -20.36
C PRO A 152 -26.13 4.13 -21.15
N LEU A 153 -25.48 4.58 -22.22
CA LEU A 153 -26.02 5.56 -23.15
C LEU A 153 -26.71 4.87 -24.35
N PRO A 154 -27.81 5.42 -24.90
CA PRO A 154 -28.54 4.80 -26.01
C PRO A 154 -27.73 4.56 -27.29
N ARG A 155 -26.66 5.33 -27.52
CA ARG A 155 -25.80 5.25 -28.71
C ARG A 155 -24.41 4.66 -28.42
N GLY A 156 -24.28 3.94 -27.31
CA GLY A 156 -23.02 3.35 -26.85
C GLY A 156 -22.24 4.27 -25.90
N GLY A 157 -21.44 3.64 -25.04
CA GLY A 157 -20.74 4.30 -23.94
C GLY A 157 -21.60 4.42 -22.68
N MET A 158 -21.07 5.16 -21.72
CA MET A 158 -21.56 5.26 -20.36
C MET A 158 -21.71 6.72 -19.93
N LYS A 159 -22.71 6.98 -19.11
CA LYS A 159 -22.87 8.21 -18.35
C LYS A 159 -22.47 7.93 -16.91
N VAL A 160 -21.56 8.75 -16.38
CA VAL A 160 -21.11 8.70 -14.99
C VAL A 160 -21.62 9.96 -14.29
N THR A 161 -22.43 9.78 -13.26
CA THR A 161 -22.92 10.87 -12.41
C THR A 161 -22.13 10.87 -11.12
N THR A 162 -21.72 12.05 -10.66
CA THR A 162 -21.03 12.22 -9.39
C THR A 162 -21.78 13.20 -8.50
N ASN A 163 -21.28 13.41 -7.29
CA ASN A 163 -21.75 14.47 -6.39
C ASN A 163 -21.42 15.90 -6.86
N LYS A 164 -20.58 16.07 -7.90
CA LYS A 164 -20.15 17.38 -8.42
C LYS A 164 -20.54 17.62 -9.88
N ASN A 165 -20.48 16.60 -10.74
CA ASN A 165 -20.58 16.72 -12.19
C ASN A 165 -21.25 15.50 -12.84
N LYS A 166 -21.37 15.56 -14.18
CA LYS A 166 -21.78 14.45 -15.03
C LYS A 166 -20.77 14.32 -16.17
N TYR A 167 -20.34 13.10 -16.44
CA TYR A 167 -19.40 12.77 -17.51
C TYR A 167 -20.00 11.74 -18.47
N THR A 168 -19.43 11.69 -19.65
CA THR A 168 -19.64 10.60 -20.60
C THR A 168 -18.30 9.97 -20.94
N ALA A 169 -18.28 8.65 -21.06
CA ALA A 169 -17.09 7.88 -21.39
C ALA A 169 -17.46 6.73 -22.33
N ARG A 170 -16.54 6.35 -23.22
CA ARG A 170 -16.75 5.15 -24.06
C ARG A 170 -16.62 3.87 -23.26
N VAL A 171 -15.70 3.87 -22.30
CA VAL A 171 -15.47 2.77 -21.35
C VAL A 171 -15.36 3.36 -19.95
N VAL A 172 -15.97 2.69 -18.98
CA VAL A 172 -15.81 2.93 -17.55
C VAL A 172 -15.18 1.67 -16.95
N LEU A 173 -13.98 1.84 -16.40
CA LEU A 173 -13.32 0.84 -15.58
C LEU A 173 -13.62 1.13 -14.12
N ARG A 174 -14.40 0.26 -13.48
CA ARG A 174 -14.73 0.37 -12.07
C ARG A 174 -13.75 -0.47 -11.25
N THR A 175 -13.15 0.14 -10.24
CA THR A 175 -12.25 -0.51 -9.27
C THR A 175 -12.76 -0.42 -7.82
N THR A 176 -13.98 0.10 -7.62
CA THR A 176 -14.61 0.23 -6.30
C THR A 176 -15.46 -1.00 -5.96
N PHE A 177 -15.64 -1.24 -4.66
CA PHE A 177 -16.42 -2.37 -4.14
C PHE A 177 -17.46 -1.91 -3.11
N GLY A 178 -18.62 -2.56 -3.09
CA GLY A 178 -19.74 -2.31 -2.18
C GLY A 178 -20.71 -1.22 -2.67
N GLU A 179 -20.46 -0.63 -3.84
CA GLU A 179 -21.30 0.43 -4.40
C GLU A 179 -22.49 -0.16 -5.17
N LYS A 180 -23.61 0.56 -5.16
CA LYS A 180 -24.85 0.14 -5.82
C LYS A 180 -25.21 1.17 -6.91
N PHE A 181 -24.78 0.91 -8.14
CA PHE A 181 -25.11 1.74 -9.30
C PHE A 181 -26.31 1.18 -10.06
N SER A 182 -26.95 2.00 -10.87
CA SER A 182 -28.11 1.60 -11.67
C SER A 182 -27.74 0.54 -12.73
N ILE A 183 -26.54 0.61 -13.30
CA ILE A 183 -26.07 -0.41 -14.26
C ILE A 183 -25.88 -1.78 -13.62
N LYS A 184 -25.30 -1.80 -12.42
CA LYS A 184 -25.01 -3.02 -11.68
C LYS A 184 -24.87 -2.70 -10.20
N LYS A 185 -25.50 -3.53 -9.39
CA LYS A 185 -25.35 -3.52 -7.94
C LYS A 185 -24.39 -4.62 -7.58
N ASP A 186 -23.46 -4.32 -6.67
CA ASP A 186 -22.67 -5.38 -6.07
C ASP A 186 -23.60 -6.31 -5.30
N LEU A 187 -23.35 -7.61 -5.41
CA LEU A 187 -23.94 -8.59 -4.52
C LEU A 187 -23.56 -8.20 -3.08
N ASP A 188 -24.47 -8.43 -2.13
CA ASP A 188 -24.13 -8.20 -0.73
C ASP A 188 -22.91 -9.07 -0.40
N SER A 189 -21.80 -8.42 -0.10
CA SER A 189 -20.53 -9.10 0.13
C SER A 189 -20.67 -10.07 1.28
N ILE A 190 -20.04 -11.24 1.18
CA ILE A 190 -19.87 -12.09 2.35
C ILE A 190 -19.08 -11.24 3.35
N SER A 191 -19.67 -11.01 4.54
CA SER A 191 -18.97 -10.22 5.55
C SER A 191 -17.65 -10.92 5.87
N PRO A 192 -16.53 -10.16 5.93
CA PRO A 192 -15.23 -10.75 6.16
C PRO A 192 -15.24 -11.39 7.54
N ASN A 193 -15.02 -12.70 7.59
CA ASN A 193 -15.04 -13.46 8.83
C ASN A 193 -13.82 -13.21 9.72
N HIS A 194 -12.81 -12.52 9.18
CA HIS A 194 -11.54 -12.27 9.85
C HIS A 194 -11.21 -10.78 9.92
N ILE A 195 -10.45 -10.44 10.94
CA ILE A 195 -9.88 -9.14 11.23
C ILE A 195 -8.37 -9.24 11.05
N MET A 196 -7.76 -8.20 10.50
CA MET A 196 -6.32 -8.04 10.41
C MET A 196 -5.90 -6.90 11.34
N GLU A 197 -5.20 -7.26 12.40
CA GLU A 197 -4.63 -6.33 13.38
C GLU A 197 -3.15 -6.12 13.09
N ASN A 198 -2.71 -4.88 13.14
CA ASN A 198 -1.35 -4.52 12.76
C ASN A 198 -0.71 -3.68 13.85
N MET A 199 0.53 -4.00 14.17
CA MET A 199 1.35 -3.30 15.15
C MET A 199 2.67 -2.94 14.49
N LEU A 200 2.96 -1.64 14.42
CA LEU A 200 4.25 -1.12 13.97
C LEU A 200 5.15 -0.92 15.19
N ILE A 201 6.29 -1.59 15.16
CA ILE A 201 7.21 -1.68 16.29
C ILE A 201 8.56 -1.10 15.86
N GLU A 202 9.12 -0.22 16.68
CA GLU A 202 10.48 0.29 16.53
C GLU A 202 11.48 -0.87 16.41
N LYS A 203 12.45 -0.73 15.51
CA LYS A 203 13.46 -1.75 15.25
C LYS A 203 14.28 -2.09 16.48
N ASP A 204 14.52 -3.38 16.69
CA ASP A 204 15.56 -3.87 17.58
C ASP A 204 16.85 -4.05 16.79
N PHE A 205 17.86 -3.22 17.06
CA PHE A 205 19.15 -3.36 16.38
C PHE A 205 19.96 -4.56 16.89
N SER A 206 19.62 -5.12 18.06
CA SER A 206 20.33 -6.27 18.64
C SER A 206 19.78 -7.61 18.17
N ARG A 207 18.50 -7.67 17.79
CA ARG A 207 17.77 -8.89 17.38
C ARG A 207 16.96 -8.65 16.12
N GLU A 208 17.61 -8.05 15.13
CA GLU A 208 16.97 -7.63 13.89
C GLU A 208 16.32 -8.81 13.15
N ILE A 209 15.08 -8.60 12.71
CA ILE A 209 14.34 -9.55 11.86
C ILE A 209 14.54 -9.14 10.41
N LYS A 210 15.38 -9.91 9.70
CA LYS A 210 15.71 -9.71 8.28
C LYS A 210 14.93 -10.63 7.34
N HIS A 211 14.06 -11.47 7.89
CA HIS A 211 13.26 -12.43 7.15
C HIS A 211 11.78 -12.19 7.45
N ILE A 212 10.90 -12.55 6.54
CA ILE A 212 9.46 -12.60 6.83
C ILE A 212 9.22 -13.84 7.69
N LEU A 213 8.72 -13.66 8.91
CA LEU A 213 8.37 -14.77 9.79
C LEU A 213 6.86 -14.92 9.79
N LYS A 214 6.35 -16.05 9.34
CA LYS A 214 4.91 -16.34 9.33
C LYS A 214 4.61 -17.58 10.15
N THR A 215 3.63 -17.51 11.04
CA THR A 215 3.21 -18.65 11.85
C THR A 215 1.71 -18.84 11.71
N TYR A 216 1.32 -20.01 11.20
CA TYR A 216 -0.06 -20.48 11.16
C TYR A 216 -0.37 -21.25 12.45
N LYS A 217 -1.52 -20.96 13.07
CA LYS A 217 -1.94 -21.61 14.31
C LYS A 217 -3.04 -22.64 14.06
N PRO A 218 -3.17 -23.66 14.92
CA PRO A 218 -4.24 -24.67 14.81
C PRO A 218 -5.66 -24.11 14.85
N ASN A 219 -5.86 -22.93 15.47
CA ASN A 219 -7.16 -22.26 15.55
C ASN A 219 -7.52 -21.42 14.31
N GLY A 220 -6.70 -21.46 13.25
CA GLY A 220 -6.89 -20.70 12.02
C GLY A 220 -6.39 -19.26 12.04
N GLU A 221 -5.86 -18.78 13.18
CA GLU A 221 -5.15 -17.51 13.24
C GLU A 221 -3.77 -17.62 12.56
N GLU A 222 -3.27 -16.51 12.05
CA GLU A 222 -1.90 -16.39 11.56
C GLU A 222 -1.28 -15.09 12.04
N ILE A 223 0.02 -15.12 12.32
CA ILE A 223 0.83 -13.95 12.63
C ILE A 223 1.97 -13.86 11.61
N THR A 224 2.18 -12.68 11.07
CA THR A 224 3.26 -12.37 10.13
C THR A 224 4.07 -11.20 10.65
N LEU A 225 5.38 -11.38 10.77
CA LEU A 225 6.35 -10.34 11.09
C LEU A 225 7.19 -10.05 9.85
N LEU A 226 7.30 -8.78 9.46
CA LEU A 226 8.09 -8.36 8.31
C LEU A 226 8.81 -7.02 8.56
N PRO A 227 10.01 -6.83 8.01
CA PRO A 227 10.63 -5.50 7.94
C PRO A 227 9.79 -4.58 7.05
N THR A 228 9.87 -3.27 7.31
CA THR A 228 9.16 -2.24 6.53
C THR A 228 10.10 -1.27 5.83
N SER A 229 9.58 -0.54 4.86
CA SER A 229 10.26 0.56 4.17
C SER A 229 10.75 1.70 5.08
N THR A 230 10.26 1.76 6.32
CA THR A 230 10.63 2.76 7.31
C THR A 230 11.63 2.23 8.35
N ASN A 231 12.24 1.06 8.08
CA ASN A 231 13.19 0.42 8.96
C ASN A 231 12.58 0.09 10.34
N LYS A 232 11.31 -0.30 10.35
CA LYS A 232 10.55 -0.77 11.52
C LYS A 232 10.11 -2.21 11.29
N LEU A 233 9.58 -2.84 12.34
CA LEU A 233 8.98 -4.17 12.28
C LEU A 233 7.46 -4.02 12.22
N LEU A 234 6.81 -4.61 11.22
CA LEU A 234 5.37 -4.74 11.18
C LEU A 234 4.98 -6.14 11.64
N ALA A 235 4.09 -6.20 12.64
CA ALA A 235 3.43 -7.42 13.06
C ALA A 235 1.96 -7.38 12.64
N SER A 236 1.55 -8.32 11.81
CA SER A 236 0.20 -8.46 11.27
C SER A 236 -0.43 -9.76 11.76
N LEU A 237 -1.55 -9.68 12.46
CA LEU A 237 -2.28 -10.80 13.03
C LEU A 237 -3.65 -10.92 12.38
N LYS A 238 -3.90 -12.05 11.71
CA LYS A 238 -5.23 -12.43 11.26
C LYS A 238 -5.94 -13.19 12.37
N THR A 239 -7.09 -12.68 12.79
CA THR A 239 -7.88 -13.21 13.90
C THR A 239 -9.38 -13.20 13.60
N ASN A 240 -10.16 -14.00 14.30
CA ASN A 240 -11.62 -13.99 14.22
C ASN A 240 -12.26 -12.91 15.11
N VAL A 241 -11.54 -12.49 16.15
CA VAL A 241 -11.99 -11.51 17.13
C VAL A 241 -10.90 -10.48 17.37
N SER A 242 -11.33 -9.22 17.55
CA SER A 242 -10.43 -8.14 17.92
C SER A 242 -9.77 -8.47 19.27
N LYS A 243 -8.46 -8.26 19.37
CA LYS A 243 -7.64 -8.47 20.55
C LYS A 243 -7.25 -7.13 21.14
N GLU A 244 -7.27 -7.08 22.47
CA GLU A 244 -6.73 -5.94 23.21
C GLU A 244 -5.21 -5.84 23.01
N PHE A 245 -4.67 -4.64 23.18
CA PHE A 245 -3.24 -4.36 23.00
C PHE A 245 -2.32 -5.39 23.69
N THR A 246 -2.60 -5.71 24.96
CA THR A 246 -1.79 -6.65 25.75
C THR A 246 -1.81 -8.07 25.17
N GLN A 247 -2.94 -8.48 24.58
CA GLN A 247 -3.07 -9.79 23.93
C GLN A 247 -2.27 -9.81 22.63
N MET A 248 -2.46 -8.80 21.77
CA MET A 248 -1.71 -8.67 20.51
C MET A 248 -0.20 -8.62 20.76
N LYS A 249 0.24 -7.82 21.74
CA LYS A 249 1.65 -7.73 22.13
C LYS A 249 2.19 -9.09 22.57
N LYS A 250 1.45 -9.84 23.39
CA LYS A 250 1.87 -11.18 23.84
C LYS A 250 2.06 -12.15 22.66
N GLU A 251 1.21 -12.08 21.64
CA GLU A 251 1.36 -12.89 20.43
C GLU A 251 2.68 -12.60 19.71
N VAL A 252 3.07 -11.32 19.63
CA VAL A 252 4.35 -10.91 19.05
C VAL A 252 5.52 -11.33 19.94
N GLU A 253 5.41 -11.15 21.26
CA GLU A 253 6.45 -11.52 22.23
C GLU A 253 6.75 -13.02 22.26
N ASN A 254 5.77 -13.86 21.95
CA ASN A 254 5.98 -15.31 21.82
C ASN A 254 6.96 -15.65 20.68
N ILE A 255 7.15 -14.76 19.71
CA ILE A 255 8.07 -14.95 18.57
C ILE A 255 9.40 -14.24 18.82
N ILE A 256 9.36 -12.96 19.21
CA ILE A 256 10.56 -12.10 19.22
C ILE A 256 11.14 -11.89 20.63
N GLY A 257 10.49 -12.45 21.65
CA GLY A 257 10.77 -12.20 23.06
C GLY A 257 10.12 -10.91 23.58
N PRO A 258 10.24 -10.65 24.89
CA PRO A 258 9.59 -9.52 25.53
C PRO A 258 10.17 -8.18 25.08
N PHE A 259 9.29 -7.18 24.91
CA PHE A 259 9.71 -5.81 24.57
C PHE A 259 8.86 -4.75 25.30
N PRO A 260 9.42 -3.55 25.54
CA PRO A 260 8.68 -2.46 26.21
C PRO A 260 7.52 -1.94 25.33
N PRO A 261 6.33 -1.66 25.90
CA PRO A 261 5.19 -1.09 25.17
C PRO A 261 5.51 0.20 24.39
N GLU A 262 6.46 0.99 24.87
CA GLU A 262 6.89 2.27 24.28
C GLU A 262 7.55 2.11 22.91
N ARG A 263 7.89 0.87 22.50
CA ARG A 263 8.36 0.58 21.14
C ARG A 263 7.23 0.49 20.12
N VAL A 264 5.97 0.48 20.54
CA VAL A 264 4.83 0.40 19.63
C VAL A 264 4.41 1.79 19.20
N ASP A 265 4.54 2.08 17.92
CA ASP A 265 4.21 3.40 17.36
C ASP A 265 2.76 3.50 16.91
N ILE A 266 2.28 2.47 16.20
CA ILE A 266 0.97 2.48 15.54
C ILE A 266 0.32 1.12 15.72
N ILE A 267 -0.97 1.15 16.05
CA ILE A 267 -1.85 -0.01 15.97
C ILE A 267 -2.99 0.34 15.03
N ASN A 268 -3.35 -0.58 14.14
CA ASN A 268 -4.49 -0.41 13.26
C ASN A 268 -5.20 -1.74 13.04
N GLU A 269 -6.51 -1.66 12.92
CA GLU A 269 -7.38 -2.79 12.61
C GLU A 269 -8.05 -2.55 11.25
N HIS A 270 -8.10 -3.58 10.42
CA HIS A 270 -8.93 -3.58 9.23
C HIS A 270 -9.53 -4.95 8.97
N ARG A 271 -10.50 -5.01 8.06
CA ARG A 271 -11.14 -6.26 7.67
C ARG A 271 -10.26 -7.05 6.72
N TYR A 272 -10.12 -8.36 6.96
CA TYR A 272 -9.39 -9.26 6.09
C TYR A 272 -10.34 -9.86 5.05
N TRP A 273 -10.07 -9.59 3.77
CA TRP A 273 -10.90 -10.06 2.67
C TRP A 273 -10.19 -11.13 1.85
N SER A 274 -10.96 -12.12 1.39
CA SER A 274 -10.48 -13.22 0.56
C SER A 274 -11.44 -13.51 -0.60
N GLU A 275 -12.15 -12.48 -1.07
CA GLU A 275 -13.04 -12.61 -2.23
C GLU A 275 -12.21 -12.95 -3.47
N PRO A 276 -12.71 -13.81 -4.38
CA PRO A 276 -12.02 -14.11 -5.63
C PRO A 276 -11.67 -12.85 -6.42
N ILE A 277 -10.44 -12.79 -6.95
CA ILE A 277 -10.01 -11.69 -7.80
C ILE A 277 -10.50 -11.95 -9.22
N THR A 278 -11.42 -11.12 -9.71
CA THR A 278 -12.06 -11.32 -11.02
C THR A 278 -12.27 -10.00 -11.75
N ILE A 279 -12.34 -10.08 -13.07
CA ILE A 279 -12.84 -8.98 -13.91
C ILE A 279 -14.22 -9.39 -14.39
N ASP A 280 -15.23 -8.64 -13.97
CA ASP A 280 -16.60 -8.80 -14.44
C ASP A 280 -16.78 -8.08 -15.78
N THR A 281 -17.11 -8.89 -16.79
CA THR A 281 -17.27 -8.47 -18.17
C THR A 281 -18.71 -8.55 -18.67
N GLU A 282 -19.71 -8.70 -17.79
CA GLU A 282 -21.14 -8.83 -18.16
C GLU A 282 -21.58 -7.69 -19.11
N TYR A 283 -21.17 -6.46 -18.80
CA TYR A 283 -21.48 -5.25 -19.59
C TYR A 283 -20.26 -4.70 -20.34
N ALA A 284 -19.21 -5.51 -20.52
CA ALA A 284 -17.97 -5.05 -21.17
C ALA A 284 -18.26 -4.50 -22.56
N LYS A 285 -19.07 -5.19 -23.37
CA LYS A 285 -19.47 -4.73 -24.73
C LYS A 285 -20.13 -3.34 -24.76
N ASN A 286 -20.82 -2.94 -23.68
CA ASN A 286 -21.43 -1.61 -23.56
C ASN A 286 -20.43 -0.55 -23.07
N GLY A 287 -19.23 -0.95 -22.65
CA GLY A 287 -18.19 -0.11 -22.11
C GLY A 287 -18.17 -0.07 -20.59
N TYR A 288 -18.61 -1.11 -19.88
CA TYR A 288 -18.49 -1.19 -18.43
C TYR A 288 -17.72 -2.45 -18.04
N ILE A 289 -16.57 -2.24 -17.42
CA ILE A 289 -15.66 -3.29 -16.95
C ILE A 289 -15.50 -3.09 -15.45
N HIS A 290 -15.74 -4.12 -14.65
CA HIS A 290 -15.63 -4.02 -13.20
C HIS A 290 -14.57 -4.98 -12.68
N ILE A 291 -13.49 -4.41 -12.15
CA ILE A 291 -12.45 -5.15 -11.44
C ILE A 291 -12.93 -5.37 -10.00
N GLN A 292 -13.12 -6.64 -9.64
CA GLN A 292 -13.47 -7.08 -8.30
C GLN A 292 -12.23 -7.72 -7.66
N ALA A 293 -11.54 -6.96 -6.82
CA ALA A 293 -10.26 -7.38 -6.23
C ALA A 293 -10.17 -7.09 -4.73
N LYS A 294 -11.29 -7.28 -3.99
CA LYS A 294 -11.29 -7.11 -2.54
C LYS A 294 -10.69 -8.34 -1.86
N ASN A 295 -9.37 -8.44 -1.90
CA ASN A 295 -8.61 -9.62 -1.49
C ASN A 295 -7.28 -9.19 -0.86
N PHE A 296 -6.83 -9.89 0.18
CA PHE A 296 -5.53 -9.67 0.84
C PHE A 296 -4.33 -9.77 -0.12
N ALA A 297 -4.46 -10.52 -1.21
CA ALA A 297 -3.43 -10.71 -2.21
C ALA A 297 -3.49 -9.69 -3.37
N VAL A 298 -4.32 -8.63 -3.28
CA VAL A 298 -4.48 -7.67 -4.40
C VAL A 298 -3.16 -7.04 -4.83
N ASP A 299 -2.30 -6.66 -3.88
CA ASP A 299 -0.97 -6.08 -4.15
C ASP A 299 -0.03 -7.06 -4.89
N ASN A 300 -0.34 -8.36 -4.81
CA ASN A 300 0.44 -9.43 -5.40
C ASN A 300 0.05 -9.76 -6.84
N VAL A 301 -1.02 -9.16 -7.36
CA VAL A 301 -1.55 -9.46 -8.70
C VAL A 301 -1.70 -8.21 -9.57
N LEU A 302 -1.33 -7.02 -9.07
CA LEU A 302 -1.63 -5.74 -9.71
C LEU A 302 -1.11 -5.65 -11.15
N SER A 303 0.12 -6.10 -11.43
CA SER A 303 0.69 -6.03 -12.77
C SER A 303 -0.10 -6.90 -13.77
N ALA A 304 -0.34 -8.16 -13.40
CA ALA A 304 -1.08 -9.10 -14.24
C ALA A 304 -2.54 -8.67 -14.45
N LEU A 305 -3.22 -8.25 -13.38
CA LEU A 305 -4.60 -7.77 -13.43
C LEU A 305 -4.73 -6.49 -14.28
N THR A 306 -3.71 -5.64 -14.28
CA THR A 306 -3.68 -4.42 -15.11
C THR A 306 -3.60 -4.77 -16.60
N GLU A 307 -2.82 -5.79 -16.98
CA GLU A 307 -2.72 -6.21 -18.38
C GLU A 307 -4.05 -6.75 -18.91
N ASP A 308 -4.69 -7.65 -18.16
CA ASP A 308 -6.02 -8.17 -18.49
C ASP A 308 -7.03 -7.03 -18.67
N ALA A 309 -7.03 -6.05 -17.77
CA ALA A 309 -7.92 -4.90 -17.85
C ALA A 309 -7.61 -3.99 -19.06
N VAL A 310 -6.33 -3.81 -19.40
CA VAL A 310 -5.90 -3.02 -20.56
C VAL A 310 -6.36 -3.68 -21.86
N GLU A 311 -6.23 -4.99 -22.01
CA GLU A 311 -6.71 -5.72 -23.20
C GLU A 311 -8.21 -5.48 -23.41
N LEU A 312 -9.01 -5.66 -22.35
CA LEU A 312 -10.46 -5.43 -22.40
C LEU A 312 -10.81 -3.98 -22.76
N VAL A 313 -10.06 -3.00 -22.23
CA VAL A 313 -10.26 -1.59 -22.59
C VAL A 313 -9.96 -1.37 -24.08
N LEU A 314 -8.87 -1.95 -24.60
CA LEU A 314 -8.43 -1.75 -25.98
C LEU A 314 -9.39 -2.31 -27.03
N ASP A 315 -10.17 -3.34 -26.71
CA ASP A 315 -11.22 -3.86 -27.61
C ASP A 315 -12.24 -2.78 -28.01
N HIS A 316 -12.39 -1.74 -27.19
CA HIS A 316 -13.26 -0.60 -27.48
C HIS A 316 -12.60 0.50 -28.29
N PHE A 317 -11.30 0.47 -28.55
CA PHE A 317 -10.60 1.58 -29.20
C PHE A 317 -9.68 1.09 -30.32
N LYS A 318 -9.58 1.90 -31.38
CA LYS A 318 -8.46 1.76 -32.35
C LYS A 318 -7.24 2.51 -31.82
N ALA A 319 -6.83 2.17 -30.60
CA ALA A 319 -5.76 2.87 -29.92
C ALA A 319 -4.39 2.47 -30.49
N LYS A 320 -3.46 3.41 -30.51
CA LYS A 320 -2.08 3.22 -30.91
C LYS A 320 -1.17 3.50 -29.71
N PRO A 321 -0.01 2.84 -29.60
CA PRO A 321 1.01 3.21 -28.64
C PRO A 321 1.34 4.71 -28.75
N ASN A 322 1.56 5.35 -27.60
CA ASN A 322 2.02 6.73 -27.53
C ASN A 322 3.56 6.73 -27.43
N ASN A 323 4.22 7.34 -28.41
CA ASN A 323 5.68 7.41 -28.48
C ASN A 323 6.28 8.42 -27.49
N ASP A 324 5.48 9.38 -27.01
CA ASP A 324 5.89 10.41 -26.06
C ASP A 324 5.54 10.00 -24.60
N PHE A 325 5.52 8.70 -24.31
CA PHE A 325 5.24 8.20 -22.97
C PHE A 325 6.46 8.39 -22.07
N GLU A 326 6.29 9.18 -21.00
CA GLU A 326 7.28 9.23 -19.92
C GLU A 326 6.96 8.15 -18.90
N GLY A 327 7.79 7.11 -18.83
CA GLY A 327 7.57 5.95 -17.97
C GLY A 327 8.15 6.10 -16.57
N LYS A 328 8.92 7.16 -16.31
CA LYS A 328 9.62 7.33 -15.03
C LYS A 328 8.93 8.34 -14.14
N ARG A 329 8.98 8.05 -12.85
CA ARG A 329 8.60 9.01 -11.82
C ARG A 329 9.57 10.20 -11.85
N ARG A 330 9.06 11.39 -11.58
CA ARG A 330 9.90 12.56 -11.23
C ARG A 330 10.77 12.21 -10.02
N GLN A 331 12.09 12.41 -10.14
CA GLN A 331 13.02 12.24 -9.03
C GLN A 331 12.69 13.19 -7.87
N PHE A 332 12.85 12.68 -6.65
CA PHE A 332 12.71 13.43 -5.41
C PHE A 332 13.80 12.97 -4.44
N TYR A 333 14.10 13.81 -3.45
CA TYR A 333 15.21 13.58 -2.54
C TYR A 333 14.68 13.18 -1.17
N ARG A 334 15.39 12.26 -0.51
CA ARG A 334 15.14 11.88 0.88
C ARG A 334 16.37 12.24 1.70
N PHE A 335 16.29 13.30 2.49
CA PHE A 335 17.47 13.91 3.13
C PHE A 335 18.22 12.91 4.03
N ARG A 336 17.48 12.00 4.67
CA ARG A 336 18.02 10.93 5.52
C ARG A 336 18.84 9.85 4.78
N GLU A 337 18.62 9.69 3.48
CA GLU A 337 19.27 8.68 2.62
C GLU A 337 20.51 9.24 1.88
N MET A 338 20.70 10.55 1.92
CA MET A 338 21.81 11.26 1.28
C MET A 338 23.07 11.31 2.16
N SER A 339 24.23 11.31 1.53
CA SER A 339 25.53 11.65 2.12
C SER A 339 25.62 13.14 2.52
N ASP A 340 26.61 13.50 3.33
CA ASP A 340 26.77 14.89 3.76
C ASP A 340 27.16 15.81 2.59
N GLU A 341 27.91 15.31 1.61
CA GLU A 341 28.22 16.00 0.37
C GLU A 341 26.95 16.31 -0.44
N GLU A 342 26.14 15.29 -0.73
CA GLU A 342 24.86 15.45 -1.46
C GLU A 342 23.89 16.38 -0.71
N ARG A 343 23.86 16.31 0.62
CA ARG A 343 23.05 17.22 1.45
C ARG A 343 23.49 18.67 1.27
N ASN A 344 24.79 18.95 1.26
CA ASN A 344 25.28 20.31 1.06
C ASN A 344 24.93 20.84 -0.33
N GLU A 345 25.07 20.00 -1.38
CA GLU A 345 24.71 20.37 -2.76
C GLU A 345 23.23 20.76 -2.88
N ILE A 346 22.31 19.95 -2.33
CA ILE A 346 20.88 20.26 -2.43
C ILE A 346 20.48 21.48 -1.59
N ILE A 347 21.18 21.73 -0.47
CA ILE A 347 20.98 22.92 0.38
C ILE A 347 21.40 24.19 -0.36
N GLU A 348 22.50 24.15 -1.12
CA GLU A 348 22.94 25.27 -1.96
C GLU A 348 21.90 25.61 -3.04
N ILE A 349 21.31 24.58 -3.67
CA ILE A 349 20.26 24.76 -4.69
C ILE A 349 18.96 25.28 -4.06
N ASN A 350 18.57 24.72 -2.90
CA ASN A 350 17.35 25.09 -2.20
C ASN A 350 17.56 25.02 -0.68
N PRO A 351 17.77 26.17 -0.01
CA PRO A 351 18.04 26.24 1.43
C PRO A 351 16.96 25.60 2.32
N LYS A 352 15.74 25.38 1.80
CA LYS A 352 14.67 24.69 2.52
C LYS A 352 15.01 23.23 2.86
N TYR A 353 15.87 22.58 2.08
CA TYR A 353 16.38 21.24 2.42
C TYR A 353 17.29 21.26 3.66
N GLY A 354 17.87 22.41 4.01
CA GLY A 354 18.70 22.57 5.23
C GLY A 354 17.88 22.83 6.49
N LYS A 355 16.56 23.02 6.36
CA LYS A 355 15.69 23.35 7.48
C LYS A 355 14.92 22.13 7.96
N MET A 356 15.40 21.50 9.02
CA MET A 356 14.78 20.29 9.58
C MET A 356 13.41 20.60 10.21
N VAL A 357 12.38 19.88 9.75
CA VAL A 357 11.01 19.97 10.27
C VAL A 357 10.70 18.80 11.21
N CYS A 358 11.07 17.58 10.82
CA CYS A 358 10.91 16.37 11.63
C CYS A 358 12.27 15.80 12.01
N LEU A 359 12.67 16.00 13.27
CA LEU A 359 13.97 15.54 13.77
C LEU A 359 14.05 14.02 13.94
N CYS A 360 12.96 13.37 14.36
CA CYS A 360 12.97 11.92 14.59
C CYS A 360 13.02 11.10 13.29
N SER A 361 12.50 11.65 12.18
CA SER A 361 12.52 10.99 10.87
C SER A 361 13.54 11.60 9.90
N ASN A 362 14.34 12.59 10.34
CA ASN A 362 15.27 13.37 9.53
C ASN A 362 14.64 13.91 8.23
N VAL A 363 13.52 14.63 8.35
CA VAL A 363 12.82 15.25 7.21
C VAL A 363 12.91 16.78 7.25
N SER A 364 13.32 17.36 6.14
CA SER A 364 13.46 18.80 5.88
C SER A 364 12.16 19.47 5.42
N GLU A 365 12.11 20.80 5.48
CA GLU A 365 11.02 21.59 4.88
C GLU A 365 10.99 21.42 3.35
N GLY A 366 12.15 21.25 2.71
CA GLY A 366 12.30 20.99 1.28
C GLY A 366 11.53 19.75 0.83
N GLU A 367 11.70 18.62 1.52
CA GLU A 367 10.99 17.36 1.24
C GLU A 367 9.48 17.49 1.38
N ILE A 368 9.01 18.18 2.44
CA ILE A 368 7.58 18.38 2.67
C ILE A 368 6.98 19.21 1.52
N ILE A 369 7.64 20.29 1.12
CA ILE A 369 7.17 21.14 0.01
C ILE A 369 7.17 20.37 -1.31
N ASP A 370 8.22 19.60 -1.58
CA ASP A 370 8.28 18.77 -2.79
C ASP A 370 7.11 17.77 -2.83
N SER A 371 6.83 17.11 -1.70
CA SER A 371 5.71 16.17 -1.59
C SER A 371 4.33 16.81 -1.87
N ILE A 372 4.17 18.11 -1.63
CA ILE A 372 2.93 18.86 -1.88
C ILE A 372 2.85 19.32 -3.34
N ARG A 373 3.98 19.77 -3.90
CA ARG A 373 4.05 20.42 -5.22
C ARG A 373 4.21 19.45 -6.38
N ARG A 374 4.65 18.21 -6.15
CA ARG A 374 4.80 17.21 -7.19
C ARG A 374 3.44 16.81 -7.80
N PRO A 375 3.42 16.18 -8.99
CA PRO A 375 2.21 15.60 -9.58
C PRO A 375 1.46 14.76 -8.54
N MET A 376 0.13 14.89 -8.49
CA MET A 376 -0.67 14.20 -7.47
C MET A 376 -0.12 14.38 -6.04
N GLY A 377 0.40 15.58 -5.74
CA GLY A 377 1.05 15.88 -4.46
C GLY A 377 0.08 15.92 -3.27
N ALA A 378 0.65 15.86 -2.07
CA ALA A 378 -0.09 15.82 -0.82
C ALA A 378 -1.04 17.02 -0.65
N ARG A 379 -2.23 16.74 -0.10
CA ARG A 379 -3.26 17.76 0.23
C ARG A 379 -3.65 17.78 1.71
N THR A 380 -3.20 16.78 2.47
CA THR A 380 -3.54 16.55 3.87
C THR A 380 -2.29 16.24 4.68
N VAL A 381 -2.39 16.28 6.02
CA VAL A 381 -1.27 15.89 6.90
C VAL A 381 -0.86 14.44 6.64
N GLU A 382 -1.84 13.55 6.45
CA GLU A 382 -1.64 12.15 6.14
C GLU A 382 -0.93 11.97 4.78
N GLY A 383 -1.32 12.74 3.76
CA GLY A 383 -0.63 12.73 2.47
C GLY A 383 0.84 13.14 2.55
N VAL A 384 1.18 14.09 3.45
CA VAL A 384 2.57 14.46 3.73
C VAL A 384 3.28 13.34 4.49
N ARG A 385 2.65 12.82 5.54
CA ARG A 385 3.15 11.72 6.38
C ARG A 385 3.57 10.53 5.52
N ARG A 386 2.69 10.07 4.62
CA ARG A 386 2.94 8.88 3.79
C ARG A 386 4.05 9.07 2.75
N ARG A 387 4.20 10.27 2.19
CA ARG A 387 5.25 10.57 1.19
C ARG A 387 6.62 10.83 1.81
N THR A 388 6.67 11.35 3.03
CA THR A 388 7.92 11.83 3.66
C THR A 388 8.41 10.98 4.83
N GLY A 389 7.51 10.23 5.48
CA GLY A 389 7.82 9.55 6.74
C GLY A 389 7.75 10.48 7.97
N THR A 390 7.31 11.72 7.81
CA THR A 390 7.07 12.62 8.96
C THR A 390 6.02 12.03 9.89
N VAL A 391 6.06 12.38 11.17
CA VAL A 391 5.10 11.90 12.19
C VAL A 391 5.20 10.41 12.54
N PHE A 392 5.84 9.56 11.74
CA PHE A 392 6.03 8.14 12.06
C PHE A 392 7.09 7.86 13.15
N GLY A 393 7.99 8.80 13.46
CA GLY A 393 8.99 8.60 14.50
C GLY A 393 8.43 8.74 15.92
N ARG A 394 9.23 8.41 16.93
CA ARG A 394 8.86 8.31 18.37
C ARG A 394 8.03 9.46 18.94
N CYS A 395 8.18 10.68 18.43
CA CYS A 395 7.41 11.82 18.94
C CYS A 395 5.97 11.88 18.40
N GLN A 396 5.59 11.00 17.46
CA GLN A 396 4.24 10.89 16.90
C GLN A 396 3.63 12.24 16.49
N GLY A 397 4.48 13.15 16.00
CA GLY A 397 4.06 14.47 15.51
C GLY A 397 4.07 15.60 16.53
N SER A 398 4.35 15.37 17.82
CA SER A 398 4.30 16.39 18.87
C SER A 398 5.12 17.66 18.57
N TYR A 399 6.18 17.56 17.78
CA TYR A 399 7.03 18.70 17.40
C TYR A 399 6.81 19.21 15.97
N CYS A 400 6.52 18.31 15.02
CA CYS A 400 6.51 18.66 13.60
C CYS A 400 5.11 18.96 13.05
N LEU A 401 4.03 18.49 13.71
CA LEU A 401 2.67 18.58 13.18
C LEU A 401 2.24 20.02 12.91
N THR A 402 2.44 20.94 13.86
CA THR A 402 2.09 22.36 13.66
C THR A 402 2.87 23.00 12.51
N LYS A 403 4.15 22.62 12.33
CA LYS A 403 4.97 23.10 11.20
C LYS A 403 4.44 22.56 9.88
N ILE A 404 4.09 21.27 9.82
CA ILE A 404 3.51 20.62 8.64
C ILE A 404 2.19 21.30 8.24
N VAL A 405 1.30 21.56 9.20
CA VAL A 405 0.04 22.29 8.96
C VAL A 405 0.31 23.68 8.40
N GLY A 406 1.28 24.41 8.96
CA GLY A 406 1.67 25.73 8.44
C GLY A 406 2.23 25.67 7.02
N ILE A 407 3.05 24.67 6.70
CA ILE A 407 3.57 24.45 5.34
C ILE A 407 2.43 24.12 4.38
N LEU A 408 1.55 23.17 4.71
CA LEU A 408 0.39 22.82 3.88
C LEU A 408 -0.53 24.02 3.61
N ALA A 409 -0.86 24.79 4.65
CA ALA A 409 -1.70 25.97 4.52
C ALA A 409 -1.09 26.99 3.55
N ARG A 410 0.22 27.24 3.67
CA ARG A 410 0.96 28.16 2.81
C ARG A 410 1.05 27.66 1.37
N GLU A 411 1.42 26.40 1.16
CA GLU A 411 1.62 25.83 -0.18
C GLU A 411 0.30 25.59 -0.93
N LEU A 412 -0.82 25.41 -0.23
CA LEU A 412 -2.15 25.22 -0.81
C LEU A 412 -3.01 26.50 -0.79
N HIS A 413 -2.43 27.64 -0.38
CA HIS A 413 -3.10 28.94 -0.32
C HIS A 413 -4.44 28.91 0.44
N GLN A 414 -4.45 28.22 1.59
CA GLN A 414 -5.64 28.07 2.43
C GLN A 414 -5.35 28.45 3.88
N SER A 415 -6.42 28.63 4.68
CA SER A 415 -6.26 28.87 6.11
C SER A 415 -5.70 27.61 6.81
N PRO A 416 -4.85 27.75 7.84
CA PRO A 416 -4.47 26.62 8.70
C PRO A 416 -5.67 25.88 9.32
N LEU A 417 -6.82 26.55 9.47
CA LEU A 417 -8.07 25.95 9.95
C LEU A 417 -8.76 25.05 8.91
N GLN A 418 -8.36 25.13 7.64
CA GLN A 418 -8.90 24.32 6.54
C GLN A 418 -8.05 23.09 6.25
N VAL A 419 -6.87 22.98 6.87
CA VAL A 419 -5.99 21.82 6.69
C VAL A 419 -6.62 20.58 7.34
N MET A 420 -6.85 19.57 6.51
CA MET A 420 -7.41 18.27 6.91
C MET A 420 -6.30 17.32 7.35
N ASN A 421 -6.64 16.42 8.28
CA ASN A 421 -5.77 15.33 8.69
C ASN A 421 -5.64 14.29 7.58
N ASP A 422 -6.74 13.66 7.20
CA ASP A 422 -6.83 12.57 6.23
C ASP A 422 -8.09 12.73 5.37
N LYS A 423 -9.27 12.77 6.00
CA LYS A 423 -10.58 12.74 5.32
C LYS A 423 -11.38 14.03 5.44
N LYS A 424 -12.55 14.08 4.78
CA LYS A 424 -13.44 15.25 4.84
C LYS A 424 -13.90 15.48 6.28
N ASN A 425 -13.89 16.75 6.70
CA ASN A 425 -14.23 17.19 8.06
C ASN A 425 -13.28 16.65 9.15
N SER A 426 -12.00 16.46 8.82
CA SER A 426 -10.94 16.06 9.76
C SER A 426 -9.98 17.22 10.03
N GLN A 427 -10.49 18.44 10.21
CA GLN A 427 -9.64 19.62 10.44
C GLN A 427 -8.71 19.39 11.63
N VAL A 428 -7.41 19.64 11.43
CA VAL A 428 -6.39 19.44 12.47
C VAL A 428 -6.48 20.51 13.55
N ILE A 429 -6.87 21.72 13.17
CA ILE A 429 -7.05 22.87 14.06
C ILE A 429 -8.51 23.30 14.01
N SER A 430 -9.20 23.27 15.17
CA SER A 430 -10.62 23.58 15.27
C SER A 430 -10.91 25.09 15.25
N ALA A 431 -10.09 25.88 15.95
CA ALA A 431 -10.26 27.32 16.06
C ALA A 431 -8.95 28.01 16.44
N ARG A 432 -8.90 29.33 16.25
CA ARG A 432 -7.86 30.20 16.83
C ARG A 432 -8.27 30.57 18.25
N ILE A 433 -7.36 30.44 19.20
CA ILE A 433 -7.60 30.84 20.61
C ILE A 433 -7.40 32.35 20.79
N LYS A 434 -6.46 32.96 20.05
CA LYS A 434 -6.19 34.40 20.08
C LYS A 434 -5.52 34.85 18.79
N GLU A 435 -5.97 35.96 18.23
CA GLU A 435 -5.22 36.68 17.19
C GLU A 435 -4.35 37.72 17.89
N PHE A 436 -3.06 37.71 17.56
CA PHE A 436 -2.16 38.78 17.95
C PHE A 436 -1.97 39.63 16.70
N ASP A 437 -2.23 40.93 16.82
CA ASP A 437 -1.71 41.88 15.85
C ASP A 437 -0.19 41.75 15.91
N SER A 438 0.42 41.18 14.88
CA SER A 438 1.87 41.10 14.79
C SER A 438 2.44 42.52 14.74
N ILE A 439 3.37 42.82 15.66
CA ILE A 439 4.11 44.08 15.77
C ILE A 439 4.97 44.32 14.52
#